data_AF-A0A246TND4-F1
#
_entry.id   AF-A0A246TND4-F1
#
_cell.length_a   1.000
_cell.length_b   1.000
_cell.length_c   1.000
_cell.angle_alpha   90.00
_cell.angle_beta   90.00
_cell.angle_gamma   90.00
#
_symmetry.space_group_name_H-M   'P 1'
#
loop_
_entity.id
_entity.type
_entity.pdbx_description
1 polymer ?
#
loop_
_entity_poly.entity_id
_entity_poly.type
_entity_poly.pdbx_seq_one_letter_code
_entity_poly.pdbx_strand_id
1 'polypeptide(L)' 'MQRYEIQALENGMWSVMDRQTGRRVADREGSGERTRLEAQALADFRNGMLARPAKEKISSRLQKLRGAWARLTAKRQTR' A
#
# COMPACT_ATOMS: atom_id res chain seq x y z
N MET A 1 -8.76 -10.38 13.44
CA MET A 1 -7.90 -11.49 12.97
C MET A 1 -7.64 -11.29 11.49
N GLN A 2 -6.39 -11.43 11.03
CA GLN A 2 -6.04 -11.31 9.61
C GLN A 2 -6.47 -12.58 8.86
N ARG A 3 -7.03 -12.43 7.66
CA ARG A 3 -7.56 -13.54 6.84
C ARG A 3 -6.45 -14.22 6.04
N TYR A 4 -5.48 -13.45 5.59
CA TYR A 4 -4.37 -13.94 4.78
C TYR A 4 -3.09 -13.95 5.61
N GLU A 5 -2.39 -15.08 5.65
CA GLU A 5 -1.16 -15.26 6.42
C GLU A 5 -0.05 -15.82 5.53
N ILE A 6 1.21 -15.49 5.85
CA ILE A 6 2.36 -16.04 5.13
C ILE A 6 2.77 -17.39 5.72
N GLN A 7 3.15 -18.34 4.86
CA GLN A 7 3.64 -19.65 5.23
C GLN A 7 4.95 -19.93 4.49
N ALA A 8 5.97 -20.34 5.22
CA ALA A 8 7.24 -20.81 4.64
C ALA A 8 7.03 -22.18 3.98
N LEU A 9 7.60 -22.35 2.79
CA LEU A 9 7.63 -23.59 2.02
C LEU A 9 8.97 -24.30 2.24
N GLU A 10 9.00 -25.60 1.95
CA GLU A 10 10.19 -26.45 2.14
C GLU A 10 11.37 -26.05 1.24
N ASN A 11 11.11 -25.40 0.11
CA ASN A 11 12.13 -24.88 -0.81
C ASN A 11 12.71 -23.51 -0.42
N GLY A 12 12.39 -23.00 0.78
CA GLY A 12 12.84 -21.69 1.27
C GLY A 12 12.04 -20.51 0.72
N MET A 13 11.06 -20.77 -0.15
CA MET A 13 10.11 -19.77 -0.64
C MET A 13 8.95 -19.59 0.35
N TRP A 14 8.09 -18.62 0.07
CA TRP A 14 6.97 -18.25 0.91
C TRP A 14 5.69 -18.24 0.09
N SER A 15 4.59 -18.62 0.71
CA SER A 15 3.26 -18.58 0.09
C SER A 15 2.29 -17.84 0.99
N VAL A 16 1.20 -17.33 0.40
CA VAL A 16 0.10 -16.72 1.17
C VAL A 16 -1.03 -17.73 1.29
N MET A 17 -1.50 -17.96 2.50
CA MET A 17 -2.59 -18.86 2.85
C MET A 17 -3.84 -18.06 3.21
N ASP A 18 -4.99 -18.41 2.64
CA ASP A 18 -6.28 -17.92 3.10
C ASP A 18 -6.76 -18.78 4.27
N ARG A 19 -6.84 -18.19 5.46
CA ARG A 19 -7.23 -18.87 6.69
C ARG A 19 -8.68 -19.34 6.70
N GLN A 20 -9.56 -18.72 5.89
CA GLN A 20 -10.96 -19.13 5.78
C GLN A 20 -11.15 -20.37 4.91
N THR A 21 -10.38 -20.49 3.83
CA THR A 21 -10.53 -21.58 2.87
C THR A 21 -9.47 -22.66 3.01
N GLY A 22 -8.39 -22.40 3.76
CA GLY A 22 -7.23 -23.27 3.89
C GLY A 22 -6.43 -23.41 2.60
N ARG A 23 -6.71 -22.58 1.58
CA ARG A 23 -6.08 -22.67 0.26
C ARG A 23 -4.92 -21.70 0.12
N ARG A 24 -3.92 -22.13 -0.64
CA ARG A 24 -2.84 -21.26 -1.12
C ARG A 24 -3.40 -20.24 -2.11
N VAL A 25 -3.02 -18.99 -1.92
CA VAL A 25 -3.29 -17.91 -2.86
C VAL A 25 -2.21 -17.96 -3.94
N ALA A 26 -2.53 -18.63 -5.04
CA ALA A 26 -1.73 -18.64 -6.25
C ALA A 26 -2.13 -17.49 -7.18
N ASP A 27 -1.16 -16.94 -7.93
CA ASP A 27 -1.48 -16.04 -9.05
C ASP A 27 -1.95 -16.83 -10.27
N ARG A 28 -2.37 -16.10 -11.32
CA ARG A 28 -2.95 -16.65 -12.55
C ARG A 28 -2.02 -17.62 -13.28
N GLU A 29 -0.71 -17.45 -13.13
CA GLU A 29 0.35 -18.35 -13.62
C GLU A 29 0.62 -19.58 -12.73
N GLY A 30 -0.10 -19.76 -11.61
CA GLY A 30 0.04 -20.94 -10.76
C GLY A 30 1.31 -20.97 -9.87
N SER A 31 2.18 -19.96 -9.93
CA SER A 31 3.28 -19.82 -8.98
C SER A 31 2.74 -19.34 -7.62
N GLY A 32 2.61 -20.27 -6.67
CA GLY A 32 2.33 -19.97 -5.26
C GLY A 32 3.57 -19.56 -4.46
N GLU A 33 4.74 -19.70 -5.07
CA GLU A 33 6.05 -19.48 -4.49
C GLU A 33 6.46 -18.02 -4.69
N ARG A 34 6.75 -17.34 -3.59
CA ARG A 34 7.15 -15.93 -3.55
C ARG A 34 8.32 -15.77 -2.60
N THR A 35 9.06 -14.68 -2.75
CA THR A 35 10.00 -14.29 -1.68
C THR A 35 9.21 -13.92 -0.42
N ARG A 36 9.88 -13.93 0.74
CA ARG A 36 9.27 -13.57 2.03
C ARG A 36 8.57 -12.21 1.99
N LEU A 37 9.23 -11.20 1.41
CA LEU A 37 8.72 -9.84 1.35
C LEU A 37 7.52 -9.71 0.41
N GLU A 38 7.54 -10.40 -0.73
CA GLU A 38 6.41 -10.42 -1.66
C GLU A 38 5.19 -11.12 -1.05
N ALA A 39 5.40 -12.25 -0.35
CA ALA A 39 4.32 -12.93 0.36
C ALA A 39 3.72 -12.03 1.44
N GLN A 40 4.55 -11.30 2.20
CA GLN A 40 4.10 -10.36 3.22
C GLN A 40 3.30 -9.21 2.59
N ALA A 41 3.82 -8.58 1.54
CA ALA A 41 3.13 -7.51 0.83
C ALA A 41 1.78 -7.96 0.26
N LEU A 42 1.70 -9.18 -0.28
CA LEU A 42 0.45 -9.73 -0.80
C LEU A 42 -0.55 -10.03 0.32
N ALA A 43 -0.11 -10.61 1.44
CA ALA A 43 -0.97 -10.84 2.60
C ALA A 43 -1.52 -9.50 3.14
N ASP A 44 -0.66 -8.51 3.30
CA ASP A 44 -1.04 -7.17 3.77
C ASP A 44 -2.01 -6.49 2.80
N PHE A 45 -1.76 -6.57 1.49
CA PHE A 45 -2.67 -6.09 0.46
C PHE A 45 -4.06 -6.74 0.57
N ARG A 46 -4.11 -8.08 0.67
CA ARG A 46 -5.36 -8.84 0.75
C ARG A 46 -6.11 -8.64 2.07
N ASN A 47 -5.39 -8.37 3.15
CA ASN A 47 -5.95 -7.99 4.43
C ASN A 47 -6.40 -6.51 4.48
N GLY A 48 -6.21 -5.75 3.39
CA GLY A 48 -6.55 -4.33 3.35
C GLY A 48 -5.61 -3.44 4.15
N MET A 49 -4.43 -3.95 4.54
CA MET A 49 -3.35 -3.20 5.16
C MET A 49 -2.50 -2.43 4.15
N LEU A 50 -3.03 -2.19 2.95
CA LEU A 50 -2.52 -1.16 2.05
C LEU A 50 -2.25 0.07 2.89
N ALA A 51 -0.98 0.38 3.13
CA ALA A 51 -0.55 1.67 3.61
C ALA A 51 -1.32 2.64 2.74
N ARG A 52 -2.29 3.38 3.33
CA ARG A 52 -3.06 4.39 2.59
C ARG A 52 -2.04 5.07 1.71
N PRO A 53 -2.23 5.17 0.38
CA PRO A 53 -1.30 5.92 -0.43
C PRO A 53 -1.15 7.20 0.35
N ALA A 54 0.06 7.43 0.89
CA ALA A 54 0.33 8.65 1.63
C ALA A 54 -0.24 9.68 0.68
N LYS A 55 -1.28 10.42 1.11
CA LYS A 55 -1.92 11.42 0.26
C LYS A 55 -0.81 12.44 0.04
N GLU A 56 0.13 12.14 -0.83
CA GLU A 56 0.98 13.07 -1.51
C GLU A 56 -0.06 13.88 -2.23
N LYS A 57 -0.42 14.98 -1.58
CA LYS A 57 -1.15 16.05 -2.21
C LYS A 57 -0.21 16.46 -3.33
N ILE A 58 -0.33 15.82 -4.49
CA ILE A 58 0.29 16.24 -5.74
C ILE A 58 -0.40 17.56 -6.06
N SER A 59 -0.03 18.59 -5.33
CA SER A 59 -0.52 19.93 -5.54
C SER A 59 0.18 20.40 -6.79
N SER A 60 -0.58 20.72 -7.82
CA SER A 60 0.00 21.24 -9.05
C SER A 60 0.85 22.47 -8.73
N ARG A 61 1.87 22.73 -9.53
CA ARG A 61 2.75 23.91 -9.36
C ARG A 61 1.92 25.20 -9.27
N LEU A 62 0.78 25.24 -9.97
CA LEU A 62 -0.19 26.33 -9.94
C LEU A 62 -0.95 26.44 -8.61
N GLN A 63 -1.32 25.33 -7.95
CA GLN A 63 -1.91 25.36 -6.61
C GLN A 63 -0.91 25.87 -5.56
N LYS A 64 0.37 25.49 -5.66
CA LYS A 64 1.43 26.03 -4.79
C LYS A 64 1.60 27.54 -4.98
N LEU A 65 1.61 28.01 -6.24
CA LEU A 65 1.69 29.44 -6.57
C LEU A 65 0.48 30.23 -6.05
N ARG A 66 -0.74 29.70 -6.21
CA ARG A 66 -1.96 30.32 -5.65
C ARG A 66 -1.90 30.42 -4.13
N GLY A 67 -1.43 29.38 -3.45
CA GLY A 67 -1.26 29.40 -2.00
C GLY A 67 -0.22 30.41 -1.52
N ALA A 68 0.90 30.55 -2.25
CA ALA A 68 1.92 31.55 -1.95
C ALA A 68 1.39 32.98 -2.16
N TRP A 69 0.67 33.21 -3.27
CA TRP A 69 0.07 34.51 -3.58
C TRP A 69 -0.95 34.95 -2.53
N ALA A 70 -1.86 34.05 -2.13
CA ALA A 70 -2.86 34.32 -1.10
C ALA A 70 -2.24 34.72 0.25
N ARG A 71 -1.09 34.14 0.62
CA ARG A 71 -0.37 34.49 1.85
C ARG A 71 0.30 35.87 1.78
N LEU A 72 0.80 36.24 0.60
CA LEU A 72 1.40 37.57 0.38
C LEU A 72 0.33 38.67 0.40
N THR A 73 -0.83 38.42 -0.20
CA THR A 73 -1.93 39.39 -0.20
C THR A 73 -2.62 39.49 1.15
N ALA A 74 -2.80 38.39 1.88
CA ALA A 74 -3.37 38.41 3.22
C ALA A 74 -2.52 39.24 4.21
N LYS A 75 -1.19 39.18 4.13
CA LYS A 75 -0.30 40.05 4.93
C LYS A 75 -0.42 41.54 4.59
N ARG A 76 -0.93 41.87 3.40
CA ARG A 76 -1.06 43.25 2.92
C ARG A 76 -2.38 43.90 3.35
N GLN A 77 -3.38 43.11 3.74
CA GLN A 77 -4.68 43.58 4.23
C GLN A 77 -4.73 43.89 5.73
N THR A 78 -3.72 43.48 6.51
CA THR A 78 -3.64 43.74 7.97
C THR A 78 -2.82 44.99 8.32
N ARG A 79 -2.80 46.01 7.45
CA ARG A 79 -2.24 47.34 7.72
C ARG A 79 -3.24 48.42 7.36
#